data_AF-A0A5P8N1P2-F1
#
_entry.id   AF-A0A5P8N1P2-F1
#
_cell.length_a   1.000
_cell.length_b   1.000
_cell.length_c   1.000
_cell.angle_alpha   90.00
_cell.angle_beta   90.00
_cell.angle_gamma   90.00
#
_symmetry.space_group_name_H-M   'P 1'
#
loop_
_entity.id
_entity.type
_entity.pdbx_description
1 polymer ?
#
loop_
_entity_poly.entity_id
_entity_poly.type
_entity_poly.pdbx_seq_one_letter_code
_entity_poly.pdbx_strand_id
1 'polypeptide(L)' 'MPTSVKLTISLIVILAAAAGYVLQAHLGQVGPKYAVLALGAFMVVAMWLFPEVSRKEIRK' A
#
# COMPACT_ATOMS: atom_id res chain seq x y z
N MET A 1 3.71 -4.87 -14.97
CA MET A 1 4.50 -5.55 -13.92
C MET A 1 4.08 -7.00 -13.71
N PRO A 2 5.02 -7.90 -13.36
CA PRO A 2 4.71 -9.25 -12.88
C PRO A 2 3.79 -9.17 -11.66
N THR A 3 2.74 -10.00 -11.63
CA THR A 3 1.75 -10.02 -10.54
C THR A 3 2.38 -10.31 -9.17
N SER A 4 3.46 -11.09 -9.13
CA SER A 4 4.21 -11.40 -7.90
C SER A 4 4.83 -10.18 -7.23
N VAL A 5 5.33 -9.22 -8.02
CA VAL A 5 5.92 -7.97 -7.49
C VAL A 5 4.84 -7.11 -6.85
N LYS A 6 3.65 -7.01 -7.48
CA LYS A 6 2.54 -6.27 -6.88
C LYS A 6 2.11 -6.84 -5.53
N LEU A 7 1.99 -8.16 -5.46
CA LEU A 7 1.58 -8.87 -4.25
C LEU A 7 2.56 -8.66 -3.11
N THR A 8 3.86 -8.73 -3.41
CA THR A 8 4.93 -8.53 -2.41
C THR A 8 4.90 -7.11 -1.86
N ILE A 9 4.78 -6.09 -2.73
CA ILE A 9 4.73 -4.69 -2.30
C ILE A 9 3.45 -4.42 -1.49
N SER A 10 2.29 -4.91 -1.92
CA SER A 10 1.05 -4.77 -1.14
C SER A 10 1.18 -5.36 0.27
N LEU A 11 1.82 -6.53 0.40
CA LEU A 11 2.05 -7.17 1.70
C LEU A 11 2.95 -6.31 2.61
N ILE A 12 4.04 -5.76 2.06
CA ILE A 12 4.96 -4.88 2.78
C ILE A 12 4.24 -3.61 3.27
N VAL A 13 3.42 -3.00 2.41
CA VAL A 13 2.66 -1.79 2.77
C VAL A 13 1.66 -2.07 3.89
N ILE A 14 0.97 -3.21 3.85
CA ILE A 14 0.03 -3.61 4.92
C ILE A 14 0.77 -3.80 6.24
N LEU A 15 1.93 -4.47 6.23
CA LEU A 15 2.76 -4.67 7.43
C LEU A 15 3.27 -3.34 7.99
N ALA A 16 3.73 -2.43 7.12
CA ALA A 16 4.20 -1.11 7.53
C ALA A 16 3.07 -0.26 8.13
N ALA A 17 1.87 -0.30 7.54
CA ALA A 17 0.70 0.40 8.06
C ALA A 17 0.26 -0.15 9.42
N ALA A 18 0.27 -1.47 9.60
CA ALA A 18 -0.02 -2.12 10.87
C ALA A 18 1.02 -1.76 11.96
N ALA A 19 2.31 -1.81 11.63
CA ALA A 19 3.38 -1.41 12.54
C ALA A 19 3.27 0.07 12.94
N GLY A 20 3.00 0.96 11.98
CA GLY A 20 2.78 2.38 12.22
C GLY A 20 1.56 2.66 13.10
N TYR A 21 0.47 1.90 12.92
CA TYR A 21 -0.71 1.98 13.78
C TYR A 21 -0.40 1.59 15.23
N VAL A 22 0.28 0.46 15.42
CA VAL A 22 0.66 -0.02 16.76
C VAL A 22 1.59 0.98 17.45
N LEU A 23 2.60 1.48 16.75
CA LEU A 23 3.52 2.48 17.29
C LEU A 23 2.76 3.76 17.70
N GLN A 24 1.92 4.31 16.82
CA GLN A 24 1.17 5.54 17.13
C GLN A 24 0.11 5.34 18.22
N ALA A 25 -0.48 4.15 18.31
CA ALA A 25 -1.36 3.79 19.42
C ALA A 25 -0.60 3.77 20.75
N HIS A 26 0.63 3.22 20.78
CA HIS A 26 1.49 3.26 21.97
C HIS A 26 1.91 4.68 22.37
N LEU A 27 2.10 5.58 21.41
CA LEU A 27 2.41 7.00 21.65
C LEU A 27 1.18 7.85 22.06
N GLY A 28 -0.01 7.25 22.21
CA GLY A 28 -1.24 7.96 22.58
C GLY A 28 -1.79 8.88 21.48
N GLN A 29 -1.26 8.79 20.26
CA GLN A 29 -1.65 9.63 19.12
C GLN A 29 -2.94 9.10 18.48
N VAL A 30 -4.08 9.71 18.86
CA VAL A 30 -5.41 9.23 18.45
C VAL A 30 -5.78 9.63 17.02
N GLY A 31 -5.36 10.80 16.55
CA GLY A 31 -5.63 11.26 15.18
C GLY A 31 -4.74 10.57 14.13
N PRO A 32 -3.40 10.66 14.27
CA PRO A 32 -2.45 10.13 13.28
C PRO A 32 -2.62 8.62 12.98
N LYS A 33 -2.99 7.82 13.99
CA LYS A 33 -3.10 6.36 13.83
C LYS A 33 -4.11 5.96 12.75
N TYR A 34 -5.24 6.66 12.66
CA TYR A 34 -6.25 6.39 11.64
C TYR A 34 -5.81 6.90 10.27
N ALA A 35 -5.05 7.99 10.22
CA ALA A 35 -4.47 8.49 8.98
C ALA A 35 -3.49 7.47 8.38
N VAL A 36 -2.63 6.83 9.19
CA VAL A 36 -1.70 5.79 8.70
C VAL A 36 -2.43 4.56 8.15
N LEU A 37 -3.48 4.09 8.83
CA LEU A 37 -4.29 2.98 8.33
C LEU A 37 -5.01 3.33 7.03
N ALA A 38 -5.66 4.49 6.97
CA ALA A 38 -6.37 4.95 5.79
C ALA A 38 -5.42 5.14 4.60
N LEU A 39 -4.24 5.71 4.83
CA LEU A 39 -3.23 5.96 3.81
C LEU A 39 -2.60 4.65 3.31
N GLY A 40 -2.30 3.71 4.20
CA GLY A 40 -1.80 2.38 3.84
C GLY A 40 -2.81 1.59 3.00
N ALA A 41 -4.08 1.59 3.40
CA ALA A 41 -5.15 0.97 2.62
C ALA A 41 -5.32 1.66 1.25
N PHE A 42 -5.31 2.99 1.23
CA PHE A 42 -5.41 3.78 0.00
C PHE A 42 -4.26 3.50 -0.97
N MET A 43 -3.01 3.39 -0.50
CA MET A 43 -1.87 3.07 -1.36
C MET A 43 -2.01 1.71 -2.04
N VAL A 44 -2.45 0.68 -1.30
CA VAL A 44 -2.68 -0.65 -1.88
C VAL A 44 -3.80 -0.60 -2.91
N VAL A 45 -4.91 0.06 -2.59
CA VAL A 45 -6.03 0.22 -3.53
C VAL A 45 -5.61 0.99 -4.78
N ALA A 46 -4.90 2.10 -4.63
CA ALA A 46 -4.43 2.93 -5.73
C ALA A 46 -3.49 2.16 -6.67
N MET A 47 -2.62 1.31 -6.13
CA MET A 47 -1.70 0.49 -6.91
C MET A 47 -2.42 -0.60 -7.75
N TRP A 48 -3.60 -1.03 -7.31
CA TRP A 48 -4.46 -1.92 -8.08
C TRP A 48 -5.39 -1.18 -9.04
N LEU A 49 -5.89 0.00 -8.64
CA LEU A 49 -6.79 0.86 -9.42
C LEU A 49 -6.08 1.53 -10.60
N PHE A 50 -4.84 1.98 -10.39
CA PHE A 50 -3.96 2.52 -11.40
C PHE A 50 -2.84 1.52 -11.69
N PRO A 51 -3.12 0.46 -12.45
CA PRO A 51 -2.05 -0.36 -12.99
C PRO A 51 -1.20 0.53 -13.89
N GLU A 52 0.12 0.43 -13.75
CA GLU A 52 1.06 1.06 -14.68
C GLU A 52 0.59 0.86 -16.12
N VAL A 53 0.69 1.92 -16.94
CA VAL A 53 0.44 1.86 -18.38
C VAL A 53 1.41 0.85 -18.97
N SER A 54 1.01 -0.41 -18.98
CA SER A 54 1.74 -1.50 -19.58
C SER A 54 1.72 -1.19 -21.06
N ARG A 55 2.85 -0.68 -21.57
CA ARG A 55 3.09 -0.60 -23.00
C ARG A 55 3.03 -2.06 -23.48
N LYS A 56 1.87 -2.49 -23.99
CA LYS A 56 1.77 -3.75 -24.69
C LYS A 56 2.81 -3.64 -25.80
N GLU A 57 3.86 -4.42 -25.69
CA GLU A 57 4.85 -4.55 -26.74
C GLU A 57 4.06 -4.91 -28.00
N ILE A 58 4.01 -3.97 -28.95
CA ILE A 58 3.34 -4.14 -30.22
C ILE A 58 4.15 -5.22 -30.93
N ARG A 59 3.72 -6.47 -30.77
CA ARG A 59 4.29 -7.60 -31.49
C ARG A 59 3.96 -7.39 -32.96
N LYS A 60 4.97 -6.95 -33.71
CA LYS A 60 4.98 -6.90 -35.18
C LYS A 60 4.87 -8.30 -35.75
#